data_AF-A0A5B7ZW32-F1
#
_entry.id   AF-A0A5B7ZW32-F1
#
_cell.length_a   1.000
_cell.length_b   1.000
_cell.length_c   1.000
_cell.angle_alpha   90.00
_cell.angle_beta   90.00
_cell.angle_gamma   90.00
#
_symmetry.space_group_name_H-M   'P 1'
#
loop_
_entity.id
_entity.type
_entity.pdbx_description
1 polymer ?
#
loop_
_entity_poly.entity_id
_entity_poly.type
_entity_poly.pdbx_seq_one_letter_code
_entity_poly.pdbx_strand_id
1 'polypeptide(L)'
;MVQKLLPIAAALGLVLLASPAFAQDYEKIAKQIVNTSAGVKPGEAVIISGGVHTLPLMEAVAVEVARAGGQPNMWISTDKTVRAVNMETPEAAIQANKFSNMSLQADVLISLPGVEDSRAVMAGMTPAR
;
A
#
# COMPACT_ATOMS: atom_id res chain seq x y z
N MET A 1 27.67 62.32 10.74
CA MET A 1 28.78 61.48 11.26
C MET A 1 28.41 61.13 12.70
N VAL A 2 28.13 59.91 13.15
CA VAL A 2 28.44 58.51 12.78
C VAL A 2 27.32 57.67 13.45
N GLN A 3 26.44 56.98 12.72
CA GLN A 3 26.44 55.53 12.41
C GLN A 3 26.22 54.55 13.58
N LYS A 4 25.00 53.95 13.59
CA LYS A 4 24.56 52.56 13.93
C LYS A 4 25.19 51.82 15.11
N LEU A 5 24.34 51.16 15.94
CA LEU A 5 24.19 49.69 15.97
C LEU A 5 23.09 49.23 16.94
N LEU A 6 22.23 48.35 16.43
CA LEU A 6 21.18 47.56 17.07
C LEU A 6 21.78 46.38 17.85
N PRO A 7 21.23 45.95 19.01
CA PRO A 7 21.43 44.59 19.49
C PRO A 7 20.24 43.70 19.10
N ILE A 8 20.55 42.74 18.24
CA ILE A 8 19.79 41.50 18.02
C ILE A 8 19.94 40.63 19.26
N ALA A 9 18.84 39.97 19.68
CA ALA A 9 18.79 38.58 20.17
C ALA A 9 17.82 38.39 21.35
N ALA A 10 16.61 37.94 21.03
CA ALA A 10 15.87 37.04 21.91
C ALA A 10 15.40 35.88 21.03
N ALA A 11 16.29 34.91 20.83
CA ALA A 11 15.96 33.62 20.26
C ALA A 11 15.06 32.88 21.24
N LEU A 12 13.75 33.11 21.13
CA LEU A 12 12.73 32.27 21.74
C LEU A 12 12.76 30.93 20.99
N GLY A 13 13.46 29.98 21.61
CA GLY A 13 13.58 28.61 21.14
C GLY A 13 12.20 27.99 20.95
N LEU A 14 11.79 27.88 19.69
CA LEU A 14 10.79 26.91 19.30
C LEU A 14 11.52 25.56 19.27
N VAL A 15 11.56 24.88 20.40
CA VAL A 15 11.81 23.45 20.45
C VAL A 15 10.67 22.83 19.64
N LEU A 16 10.93 22.59 18.35
CA LEU A 16 10.13 21.69 17.53
C LEU A 16 10.15 20.35 18.27
N LEU A 17 9.06 20.09 18.96
CA LEU A 17 8.70 18.75 19.39
C LEU A 17 8.90 17.87 18.17
N ALA A 18 9.91 17.00 18.23
CA ALA A 18 9.99 15.85 17.36
C ALA A 18 8.76 15.00 17.68
N SER A 19 7.62 15.34 17.07
CA SER A 19 6.51 14.43 16.94
C SER A 19 7.10 13.13 16.39
N PRO A 20 6.75 11.96 16.93
CA PRO A 20 7.09 10.72 16.27
C PRO A 20 6.38 10.74 14.92
N ALA A 21 7.07 11.25 13.89
CA ALA A 21 6.75 10.96 12.53
C ALA A 21 6.79 9.43 12.44
N PHE A 22 5.72 8.84 11.89
CA PHE A 22 5.60 7.43 11.49
C PHE A 22 5.04 6.40 12.48
N ALA A 23 4.20 6.77 13.45
CA ALA A 23 3.06 5.88 13.70
C ALA A 23 2.06 6.11 12.55
N GLN A 24 2.12 5.27 11.51
CA GLN A 24 1.26 5.43 10.35
C GLN A 24 -0.19 5.16 10.80
N ASP A 25 -1.03 6.19 10.79
CA ASP A 25 -2.45 6.07 11.16
C ASP A 25 -3.21 5.37 10.02
N TYR A 26 -3.09 4.04 9.99
CA TYR A 26 -3.69 3.21 8.97
C TYR A 26 -5.22 3.27 8.99
N GLU A 27 -5.85 3.55 10.13
CA GLU A 27 -7.30 3.74 10.20
C GLU A 27 -7.72 4.98 9.43
N LYS A 28 -7.03 6.11 9.61
CA LYS A 28 -7.31 7.34 8.87
C LYS A 28 -7.06 7.16 7.37
N ILE A 29 -5.97 6.49 7.01
CA ILE A 29 -5.65 6.19 5.61
C ILE A 29 -6.73 5.29 5.01
N ALA A 30 -7.13 4.22 5.71
CA ALA A 30 -8.20 3.32 5.28
C ALA A 30 -9.51 4.05 5.04
N LYS A 31 -9.93 4.94 5.95
CA LYS A 31 -11.12 5.78 5.76
C LYS A 31 -11.05 6.61 4.48
N GLN A 32 -9.91 7.22 4.20
CA GLN A 32 -9.74 8.01 2.98
C GLN A 32 -9.77 7.11 1.73
N ILE A 33 -9.08 5.97 1.75
CA ILE A 33 -9.08 5.01 0.64
C ILE A 33 -10.50 4.52 0.36
N VAL A 34 -11.19 3.99 1.37
CA VAL A 34 -12.50 3.34 1.22
C VAL A 34 -13.60 4.33 0.90
N ASN A 35 -13.70 5.43 1.66
CA ASN A 35 -14.84 6.34 1.57
C ASN A 35 -14.65 7.48 0.55
N THR A 36 -13.41 7.84 0.22
CA THR A 36 -13.13 8.98 -0.67
C THR A 36 -12.57 8.55 -2.02
N SER A 37 -11.54 7.70 -2.04
CA SER A 37 -10.88 7.31 -3.29
C SER A 37 -11.62 6.20 -4.04
N ALA A 38 -11.93 5.11 -3.34
CA ALA A 38 -12.64 3.96 -3.91
C ALA A 38 -14.16 4.16 -3.91
N GLY A 39 -14.69 4.86 -2.90
CA GLY A 39 -16.12 5.14 -2.79
C GLY A 39 -16.98 3.88 -2.66
N VAL A 40 -16.53 2.94 -1.82
CA VAL A 40 -17.16 1.62 -1.64
C VAL A 40 -18.61 1.77 -1.20
N LYS A 41 -19.49 0.96 -1.79
CA LYS A 41 -20.93 0.93 -1.51
C LYS A 41 -21.33 -0.38 -0.82
N PRO A 42 -22.46 -0.37 -0.09
CA PRO A 42 -23.02 -1.59 0.47
C PRO A 42 -23.25 -2.68 -0.58
N GLY A 43 -22.80 -3.90 -0.30
CA GLY A 43 -22.96 -5.08 -1.15
C GLY A 43 -21.87 -5.30 -2.19
N GLU A 44 -20.96 -4.34 -2.41
CA GLU A 44 -19.86 -4.49 -3.38
C GLU A 44 -18.83 -5.53 -2.91
N ALA A 45 -18.40 -6.40 -3.82
CA ALA A 45 -17.28 -7.30 -3.63
C ALA A 45 -15.96 -6.52 -3.82
N VAL A 46 -15.15 -6.44 -2.77
CA VAL A 46 -13.92 -5.65 -2.76
C VAL A 46 -12.71 -6.55 -2.60
N ILE A 47 -11.82 -6.55 -3.59
CA ILE A 47 -10.50 -7.20 -3.48
C ILE A 47 -9.49 -6.18 -2.98
N ILE A 48 -8.73 -6.58 -1.97
CA ILE A 48 -7.62 -5.82 -1.41
C ILE A 48 -6.36 -6.65 -1.65
N SER A 49 -5.48 -6.20 -2.55
CA SER A 49 -4.24 -6.91 -2.87
C SER A 49 -3.03 -6.19 -2.31
N GLY A 50 -2.02 -6.93 -1.83
CA GLY A 50 -0.79 -6.34 -1.31
C GLY A 50 0.17 -7.38 -0.75
N GLY A 51 1.41 -6.96 -0.49
CA GLY A 51 2.43 -7.79 0.13
C GLY A 51 2.28 -7.84 1.65
N VAL A 52 2.85 -8.86 2.29
CA VAL A 52 2.86 -9.01 3.75
C VAL A 52 3.40 -7.78 4.50
N HIS A 53 4.31 -7.02 3.88
CA HIS A 53 4.84 -5.76 4.42
C HIS A 53 3.79 -4.63 4.49
N THR A 54 2.67 -4.75 3.76
CA THR A 54 1.52 -3.83 3.80
C THR A 54 0.35 -4.33 4.65
N LEU A 55 0.49 -5.50 5.29
CA LEU A 55 -0.60 -6.18 5.99
C LEU A 55 -1.35 -5.28 7.00
N PRO A 56 -0.67 -4.46 7.84
CA PRO A 56 -1.38 -3.58 8.77
C PRO A 56 -2.33 -2.59 8.09
N LEU A 57 -1.95 -2.06 6.91
CA LEU A 57 -2.83 -1.19 6.11
C LEU A 57 -3.94 -2.00 5.42
N MET A 58 -3.63 -3.19 4.91
CA MET A 58 -4.64 -4.07 4.30
C MET A 58 -5.75 -4.42 5.30
N GLU A 59 -5.39 -4.75 6.53
CA GLU A 59 -6.34 -5.05 7.61
C GLU A 59 -7.22 -3.84 7.94
N ALA A 60 -6.61 -2.65 8.06
CA ALA A 60 -7.37 -1.41 8.29
C ALA A 60 -8.35 -1.11 7.15
N VAL A 61 -7.93 -1.31 5.89
CA VAL A 61 -8.80 -1.17 4.71
C VAL A 61 -9.93 -2.19 4.74
N ALA A 62 -9.65 -3.47 5.02
CA ALA A 62 -10.65 -4.52 5.07
C ALA A 62 -11.72 -4.25 6.13
N VAL A 63 -11.31 -3.80 7.32
CA VAL A 63 -12.23 -3.39 8.39
C VAL A 63 -13.11 -2.23 7.94
N GLU A 64 -12.54 -1.21 7.31
CA GLU A 64 -13.30 -0.05 6.85
C GLU A 64 -14.23 -0.39 5.68
N VAL A 65 -13.84 -1.28 4.76
CA VAL A 65 -14.72 -1.82 3.71
C VAL A 65 -15.95 -2.49 4.34
N ALA A 66 -15.74 -3.35 5.33
CA ALA A 66 -16.85 -4.00 6.04
C ALA A 66 -17.76 -2.99 6.75
N ARG A 67 -17.18 -1.92 7.33
CA ARG A 67 -17.95 -0.82 7.95
C ARG A 67 -18.78 -0.04 6.94
N ALA A 68 -18.28 0.15 5.72
CA ALA A 68 -19.02 0.75 4.60
C ALA A 68 -20.11 -0.18 4.01
N GLY A 69 -20.19 -1.44 4.49
CA GLY A 69 -21.14 -2.45 4.02
C GLY A 69 -20.67 -3.23 2.79
N GLY A 70 -19.42 -3.04 2.34
CA GLY A 70 -18.80 -3.86 1.30
C GLY A 70 -18.30 -5.20 1.84
N GLN A 71 -17.94 -6.11 0.94
CA GLN A 71 -17.49 -7.46 1.23
C GLN A 71 -15.99 -7.60 0.94
N PRO A 72 -15.11 -7.48 1.95
CA PRO A 72 -13.67 -7.49 1.73
C PRO A 72 -13.13 -8.91 1.49
N ASN A 73 -12.18 -9.02 0.56
CA ASN A 73 -11.35 -10.22 0.36
C ASN A 73 -9.89 -9.80 0.19
N MET A 74 -8.98 -10.35 1.00
CA MET A 74 -7.56 -9.99 0.95
C MET A 74 -6.75 -11.01 0.14
N TRP A 75 -6.02 -10.51 -0.86
CA TRP A 75 -5.09 -11.27 -1.67
C TRP A 75 -3.67 -10.89 -1.28
N ILE A 76 -3.02 -11.76 -0.52
CA ILE A 76 -1.73 -11.48 0.11
C ILE A 76 -0.61 -12.15 -0.68
N SER A 77 0.45 -11.39 -0.95
CA SER A 77 1.67 -11.88 -1.57
C SER A 77 2.87 -11.83 -0.61
N THR A 78 3.87 -12.67 -0.89
CA THR A 78 5.22 -12.54 -0.31
C THR A 78 6.23 -12.43 -1.44
N ASP A 79 7.34 -11.76 -1.20
CA ASP A 79 8.44 -11.64 -2.16
C ASP A 79 8.91 -13.01 -2.66
N LYS A 80 8.97 -14.00 -1.77
CA LYS A 80 9.30 -15.40 -2.10
C LYS A 80 8.32 -15.97 -3.14
N THR A 81 7.02 -15.85 -2.89
CA THR A 81 5.99 -16.38 -3.81
C THR A 81 5.97 -15.62 -5.12
N VAL A 82 6.10 -14.28 -5.09
CA VAL A 82 6.14 -13.44 -6.30
C VAL A 82 7.34 -13.82 -7.16
N ARG A 83 8.52 -14.03 -6.56
CA ARG A 83 9.70 -14.49 -7.30
C ARG A 83 9.48 -15.87 -7.89
N ALA A 84 9.06 -16.84 -7.08
CA ALA A 84 8.85 -18.20 -7.56
C ALA A 84 7.86 -18.25 -8.75
N VAL A 85 6.70 -17.59 -8.61
CA VAL A 85 5.64 -17.63 -9.62
C VAL A 85 6.00 -16.84 -10.88
N ASN A 86 6.57 -15.64 -10.76
CA ASN A 86 6.80 -14.78 -11.93
C ASN A 86 8.20 -14.95 -12.54
N MET A 87 9.20 -15.31 -11.73
CA MET A 87 10.61 -15.33 -12.12
C MET A 87 11.23 -16.73 -12.13
N GLU A 88 10.58 -17.76 -11.60
CA GLU A 88 11.18 -19.11 -11.57
C GLU A 88 10.30 -20.17 -12.25
N THR A 89 9.01 -19.86 -12.49
CA THR A 89 8.11 -20.74 -13.24
C THR A 89 8.68 -21.04 -14.63
N PRO A 90 8.84 -22.33 -15.00
CA PRO A 90 9.24 -22.72 -16.34
C PRO A 90 8.23 -22.24 -17.39
N GLU A 91 8.70 -21.72 -18.52
CA GLU A 91 7.82 -21.18 -19.58
C GLU A 91 6.74 -22.18 -20.03
N ALA A 92 7.11 -23.46 -20.18
CA ALA A 92 6.17 -24.52 -20.57
C ALA A 92 5.04 -24.78 -19.54
N ALA A 93 5.20 -24.30 -18.30
CA ALA A 93 4.18 -24.39 -17.26
C ALA A 93 3.27 -23.15 -17.21
N ILE A 94 3.58 -22.08 -17.94
CA ILE A 94 2.76 -20.87 -17.99
C ILE A 94 1.56 -21.15 -18.91
N GLN A 95 0.37 -21.18 -18.32
CA GLN A 95 -0.88 -21.39 -19.03
C GLN A 95 -1.93 -20.42 -18.52
N ALA A 96 -2.89 -20.06 -19.38
CA ALA A 96 -4.05 -19.31 -18.95
C ALA A 96 -4.81 -20.11 -17.88
N ASN A 97 -5.15 -19.46 -16.77
CA ASN A 97 -5.89 -20.08 -15.69
C ASN A 97 -7.10 -19.23 -15.31
N LYS A 98 -8.02 -19.82 -14.54
CA LYS A 98 -9.25 -19.13 -14.12
C LYS A 98 -8.99 -18.02 -13.09
N PHE A 99 -7.81 -17.97 -12.47
CA PHE A 99 -7.48 -16.97 -11.46
C PHE A 99 -7.49 -15.55 -12.05
N SER A 100 -7.02 -15.38 -13.30
CA SER A 100 -7.10 -14.10 -14.01
C SER A 100 -8.54 -13.58 -14.19
N ASN A 101 -9.53 -14.49 -14.18
CA ASN A 101 -10.94 -14.09 -14.27
C ASN A 101 -11.54 -13.75 -12.89
N MET A 102 -10.92 -14.17 -11.78
CA MET A 102 -11.46 -13.92 -10.44
C MET A 102 -11.37 -12.45 -10.06
N SER A 103 -10.32 -11.73 -10.48
CA SER A 103 -10.23 -10.28 -10.22
C SER A 103 -11.27 -9.49 -11.00
N LEU A 104 -11.71 -9.98 -12.16
CA LEU A 104 -12.78 -9.39 -12.96
C LEU A 104 -14.16 -9.52 -12.31
N GLN A 105 -14.29 -10.33 -11.25
CA GLN A 105 -15.54 -10.49 -10.51
C GLN A 105 -15.69 -9.49 -9.36
N ALA A 106 -14.65 -8.71 -9.03
CA ALA A 106 -14.75 -7.68 -8.02
C ALA A 106 -15.39 -6.41 -8.58
N ASP A 107 -16.21 -5.75 -7.76
CA ASP A 107 -16.75 -4.43 -8.06
C ASP A 107 -15.66 -3.36 -7.83
N VAL A 108 -14.79 -3.58 -6.85
CA VAL A 108 -13.70 -2.68 -6.48
C VAL A 108 -12.39 -3.45 -6.24
N LEU A 109 -11.29 -2.97 -6.82
CA LEU A 109 -9.94 -3.45 -6.55
C LEU A 109 -9.11 -2.35 -5.89
N ILE A 110 -8.66 -2.59 -4.67
CA ILE A 110 -7.70 -1.73 -3.95
C ILE A 110 -6.35 -2.45 -3.94
N SER A 111 -5.41 -1.99 -4.74
CA SER A 111 -4.06 -2.58 -4.81
C SER A 111 -3.05 -1.73 -4.05
N LEU A 112 -2.43 -2.34 -3.05
CA LEU A 112 -1.22 -1.88 -2.37
C LEU A 112 0.02 -2.53 -3.00
N PRO A 113 1.24 -2.04 -2.69
CA PRO A 113 2.47 -2.66 -3.17
C PRO A 113 2.53 -4.15 -2.81
N GLY A 114 2.72 -5.01 -3.83
CA GLY A 114 2.75 -6.47 -3.69
C GLY A 114 4.11 -7.04 -3.29
N VAL A 115 5.18 -6.24 -3.41
CA VAL A 115 6.58 -6.64 -3.22
C VAL A 115 7.27 -5.62 -2.34
N GLU A 116 8.01 -6.09 -1.34
CA GLU A 116 8.79 -5.25 -0.42
C GLU A 116 10.13 -4.85 -1.04
N ASP A 117 10.90 -5.85 -1.50
CA ASP A 117 12.19 -5.65 -2.16
C ASP A 117 12.12 -6.06 -3.64
N SER A 118 11.61 -5.13 -4.47
CA SER A 118 11.51 -5.32 -5.91
C SER A 118 12.86 -5.62 -6.57
N ARG A 119 13.96 -5.10 -6.01
CA ARG A 119 15.31 -5.34 -6.57
C ARG A 119 15.72 -6.79 -6.33
N ALA A 120 15.54 -7.31 -5.13
CA ALA A 120 15.84 -8.70 -4.82
C ALA A 120 14.94 -9.67 -5.60
N VAL A 121 13.65 -9.36 -5.70
CA VAL A 121 12.68 -10.19 -6.46
C VAL A 121 13.05 -10.26 -7.94
N MET A 122 13.41 -9.13 -8.57
CA MET A 122 13.72 -9.07 -10.00
C MET A 122 15.19 -9.40 -10.34
N ALA A 123 16.00 -9.76 -9.35
CA ALA A 123 17.41 -10.08 -9.59
C ALA A 123 17.55 -11.27 -10.55
N GLY A 124 18.27 -11.04 -11.65
CA GLY A 124 18.49 -12.03 -12.71
C GLY A 124 17.42 -12.06 -13.82
N MET A 125 16.52 -11.08 -13.88
CA MET A 125 15.55 -10.94 -14.97
C MET A 125 16.24 -10.74 -16.32
N THR A 126 15.89 -11.55 -17.30
CA THR A 126 16.28 -11.39 -18.70
C THR A 126 15.21 -10.61 -19.47
N PRO A 127 15.54 -9.86 -20.54
CA PRO A 127 14.55 -9.11 -21.34
C PRO A 127 13.44 -9.95 -21.99
N ALA A 128 13.62 -11.28 -22.09
CA ALA A 128 12.61 -12.19 -22.61
C ALA A 128 11.46 -12.47 -21.61
N ARG A 129 11.61 -12.05 -20.34
CA ARG A 129 10.56 -11.98 -19.32
C ARG A 129 10.20 -10.53 -19.05
#